data_AF-A0A645CCV0-F1
#
_entry.id   AF-A0A645CCV0-F1
#
_cell.length_a   1.000
_cell.length_b   1.000
_cell.length_c   1.000
_cell.angle_alpha   90.00
_cell.angle_beta   90.00
_cell.angle_gamma   90.00
#
_symmetry.space_group_name_H-M   'P 1'
#
loop_
_entity.id
_entity.type
_entity.pdbx_description
1 polymer ?
#
loop_
_entity_poly.entity_id
_entity_poly.type
_entity_poly.pdbx_seq_one_letter_code
_entity_poly.pdbx_strand_id
1 'polypeptide(L)'
;MRNVLKLTAETPVREEQCHDVKATGRPKVVLIKEIMGQGAMHDNILCPSEPCGVSGGQKNVDLGNVPLMLSPNEVRDGGIHALTCIGPATKEMTRHYFREPLVEALSGDEELNLAGVIFVGSPQVNDEKTFVSERLGAWIESLDVAGAIVTTEGFGNNHIDFISHITQIGRRGIPVVGVSFCAYQGQLVVGSRYADAMVELNKDRDGFENEVAGCSCICGKDALRAIQMLKNKMMGVEILPAAPKWSQEVIDRNNRLLGL
;
A
#
# COMPACT_ATOMS: atom_id res chain seq x y z
N MET A 1 -19.51 -26.74 -1.96
CA MET A 1 -18.16 -26.50 -1.40
C MET A 1 -18.19 -25.65 -0.12
N ARG A 2 -18.82 -24.47 -0.11
CA ARG A 2 -18.94 -23.56 1.08
C ARG A 2 -19.52 -24.20 2.36
N ASN A 3 -20.67 -24.89 2.28
CA ASN A 3 -21.25 -25.58 3.45
C ASN A 3 -20.42 -26.79 3.89
N VAL A 4 -19.55 -27.31 3.04
CA VAL A 4 -18.68 -28.45 3.35
C VAL A 4 -17.47 -27.99 4.17
N LEU A 5 -16.90 -26.82 3.87
CA LEU A 5 -15.80 -26.23 4.64
C LEU A 5 -16.22 -25.86 6.07
N LYS A 6 -17.48 -25.45 6.29
CA LYS A 6 -18.02 -25.18 7.64
C LYS A 6 -18.18 -26.43 8.51
N LEU A 7 -18.17 -27.61 7.90
CA LEU A 7 -18.31 -28.91 8.58
C LEU A 7 -16.94 -29.59 8.78
N THR A 8 -15.85 -28.90 8.47
CA THR A 8 -14.51 -29.46 8.68
C THR A 8 -14.27 -29.70 10.17
N ALA A 9 -13.80 -30.90 10.51
CA ALA A 9 -13.35 -31.24 11.86
C ALA A 9 -11.86 -30.88 12.07
N GLU A 10 -11.21 -30.28 11.07
CA GLU A 10 -9.82 -29.84 11.20
C GLU A 10 -9.71 -28.66 12.16
N THR A 11 -8.84 -28.80 13.15
CA THR A 11 -8.49 -27.73 14.08
C THR A 11 -7.71 -26.64 13.35
N PRO A 12 -7.99 -25.34 13.59
CA PRO A 12 -7.21 -24.27 12.97
C PRO A 12 -5.72 -24.39 13.36
N VAL A 13 -4.84 -24.19 12.38
CA VAL A 13 -3.37 -24.17 12.61
C VAL A 13 -2.95 -22.95 13.43
N ARG A 14 -3.69 -21.85 13.33
CA ARG A 14 -3.51 -20.62 14.09
C ARG A 14 -4.87 -19.98 14.30
N GLU A 15 -5.09 -19.49 15.52
CA GLU A 15 -6.23 -18.66 15.89
C GLU A 15 -5.68 -17.36 16.48
N GLU A 16 -6.29 -16.24 16.11
CA GLU A 16 -5.90 -14.91 16.55
C GLU A 16 -7.15 -14.06 16.72
N GLN A 17 -7.18 -13.27 17.79
CA GLN A 17 -8.26 -12.34 18.05
C GLN A 17 -7.77 -10.92 17.81
N CYS A 18 -8.25 -10.31 16.72
CA CYS A 18 -7.93 -8.94 16.37
C CYS A 18 -9.00 -8.00 16.93
N HIS A 19 -8.57 -6.86 17.46
CA HIS A 19 -9.47 -5.83 17.99
C HIS A 19 -9.23 -4.50 17.28
N ASP A 20 -10.29 -3.75 17.01
CA ASP A 20 -10.18 -2.36 16.55
C ASP A 20 -9.80 -1.48 17.75
N VAL A 21 -8.49 -1.29 17.93
CA VAL A 21 -7.95 -0.46 19.02
C VAL A 21 -7.74 0.95 18.52
N LYS A 22 -8.41 1.92 19.17
CA LYS A 22 -8.13 3.34 18.95
C LYS A 22 -7.02 3.81 19.88
N ALA A 23 -5.83 4.02 19.33
CA ALA A 23 -4.69 4.50 20.11
C ALA A 23 -4.75 6.03 20.31
N THR A 24 -5.67 6.46 21.18
CA THR A 24 -5.90 7.87 21.51
C THR A 24 -4.61 8.51 22.07
N GLY A 25 -4.20 9.65 21.51
CA GLY A 25 -2.99 10.37 21.92
C GLY A 25 -1.74 10.09 21.08
N ARG A 26 -1.75 9.04 20.25
CA ARG A 26 -0.71 8.80 19.25
C ARG A 26 -1.02 9.53 17.94
N PRO A 27 0.00 9.98 17.16
CA PRO A 27 -0.21 10.57 15.85
C PRO A 27 -1.02 9.66 14.93
N LYS A 28 -2.14 10.15 14.41
CA LYS A 28 -2.98 9.44 13.44
C LYS A 28 -2.24 9.32 12.11
N VAL A 29 -2.13 8.11 11.58
CA VAL A 29 -1.59 7.86 10.24
C VAL A 29 -2.53 7.00 9.42
N VAL A 30 -2.41 7.08 8.10
CA VAL A 30 -3.16 6.24 7.17
C VAL A 30 -2.23 5.49 6.23
N LEU A 31 -2.66 4.29 5.85
CA LEU A 31 -2.07 3.55 4.75
C LEU A 31 -2.93 3.77 3.51
N ILE A 32 -2.37 4.28 2.42
CA ILE A 32 -3.02 4.39 1.12
C ILE A 32 -2.46 3.29 0.22
N LYS A 33 -3.34 2.44 -0.29
CA LYS A 33 -3.06 1.41 -1.28
C LYS A 33 -3.64 1.89 -2.61
N GLU A 34 -2.79 2.33 -3.54
CA GLU A 34 -3.20 2.44 -4.94
C GLU A 34 -3.35 1.02 -5.50
N ILE A 35 -4.53 0.76 -6.05
CA ILE A 35 -4.94 -0.53 -6.55
C ILE A 35 -5.45 -0.43 -7.99
N MET A 36 -5.40 -1.53 -8.73
CA MET A 36 -5.86 -1.55 -10.11
C MET A 36 -7.37 -1.32 -10.19
N GLY A 37 -7.78 -0.61 -11.25
CA GLY A 37 -9.18 -0.30 -11.54
C GLY A 37 -9.40 0.09 -13.00
N GLN A 38 -8.85 -0.73 -13.90
CA GLN A 38 -8.77 -0.45 -15.35
C GLN A 38 -9.60 -1.42 -16.21
N GLY A 39 -10.64 -2.04 -15.63
CA GLY A 39 -11.58 -2.93 -16.31
C GLY A 39 -11.45 -4.41 -15.95
N ALA A 40 -12.32 -5.25 -16.50
CA ALA A 40 -12.70 -6.56 -15.93
C ALA A 40 -11.57 -7.56 -15.59
N MET A 41 -10.41 -7.50 -16.24
CA MET A 41 -9.25 -8.37 -15.96
C MET A 41 -8.21 -7.75 -15.01
N HIS A 42 -8.41 -6.50 -14.61
CA HIS A 42 -7.46 -5.65 -13.86
C HIS A 42 -8.17 -4.93 -12.71
N ASP A 43 -9.25 -5.51 -12.18
CA ASP A 43 -10.14 -4.79 -11.26
C ASP A 43 -10.27 -5.53 -9.95
N ASN A 44 -9.82 -4.90 -8.87
CA ASN A 44 -9.94 -5.50 -7.55
C ASN A 44 -11.38 -5.35 -7.06
N ILE A 45 -11.89 -6.40 -6.42
CA ILE A 45 -13.24 -6.45 -5.86
C ILE A 45 -13.14 -6.09 -4.38
N LEU A 46 -13.88 -5.05 -3.99
CA LEU A 46 -13.91 -4.48 -2.65
C LEU A 46 -15.15 -4.95 -1.90
N CYS A 47 -14.99 -5.23 -0.61
CA CYS A 47 -16.04 -5.60 0.34
C CYS A 47 -16.95 -6.76 -0.12
N PRO A 48 -16.40 -7.92 -0.53
CA PRO A 48 -17.23 -9.10 -0.82
C PRO A 48 -18.01 -9.56 0.42
N SER A 49 -19.15 -10.22 0.20
CA SER A 49 -19.97 -10.78 1.30
C SER A 49 -19.31 -11.94 2.04
N GLU A 50 -18.19 -12.43 1.54
CA GLU A 50 -17.35 -13.42 2.19
C GLU A 50 -15.89 -12.98 2.18
N PRO A 51 -15.09 -13.38 3.18
CA PRO A 51 -13.64 -13.16 3.17
C PRO A 51 -13.01 -13.58 1.85
N CYS A 52 -12.31 -12.64 1.20
CA CYS A 52 -11.61 -12.88 -0.07
C CYS A 52 -12.53 -13.39 -1.19
N GLY A 53 -13.85 -13.18 -1.08
CA GLY A 53 -14.85 -13.67 -2.01
C GLY A 53 -15.05 -12.77 -3.23
N VAL A 54 -16.03 -13.11 -4.06
CA VAL A 54 -16.43 -12.30 -5.24
C VAL A 54 -17.86 -11.79 -5.07
N SER A 55 -18.77 -12.65 -4.62
CA SER A 55 -20.19 -12.33 -4.48
C SER A 55 -20.43 -11.16 -3.52
N GLY A 56 -21.26 -10.21 -3.95
CA GLY A 56 -21.65 -9.03 -3.18
C GLY A 56 -20.60 -7.92 -3.11
N GLY A 57 -19.37 -8.17 -3.57
CA GLY A 57 -18.34 -7.15 -3.65
C GLY A 57 -18.58 -6.20 -4.82
N GLN A 58 -18.03 -5.00 -4.72
CA GLN A 58 -18.08 -3.96 -5.75
C GLN A 58 -16.72 -3.87 -6.43
N LYS A 59 -16.72 -3.72 -7.75
CA LYS A 59 -15.49 -3.50 -8.50
C LYS A 59 -15.01 -2.07 -8.28
N ASN A 60 -13.70 -1.88 -8.25
CA ASN A 60 -13.10 -0.57 -8.05
C ASN A 60 -13.48 0.42 -9.17
N VAL A 61 -13.56 -0.06 -10.42
CA VAL A 61 -14.00 0.78 -11.56
C VAL A 61 -15.46 1.21 -11.44
N ASP A 62 -16.34 0.34 -10.92
CA ASP A 62 -17.77 0.61 -10.80
C ASP A 62 -18.03 1.66 -9.70
N LEU A 63 -17.10 1.80 -8.75
CA LEU A 63 -17.08 2.87 -7.75
C LEU A 63 -16.44 4.16 -8.27
N GLY A 64 -15.98 4.19 -9.52
CA GLY A 64 -15.31 5.34 -10.13
C GLY A 64 -13.88 5.55 -9.66
N ASN A 65 -13.20 4.50 -9.15
CA ASN A 65 -11.83 4.53 -8.64
C ASN A 65 -11.59 5.52 -7.48
N VAL A 66 -12.65 6.06 -6.89
CA VAL A 66 -12.55 7.02 -5.79
C VAL A 66 -12.08 6.31 -4.51
N PRO A 67 -11.45 7.04 -3.57
CA PRO A 67 -10.99 6.45 -2.31
C PRO A 67 -12.11 5.73 -1.55
N LEU A 68 -11.81 4.52 -1.06
CA LEU A 68 -12.63 3.75 -0.12
C LEU A 68 -11.77 3.40 1.10
N MET A 69 -12.25 3.71 2.30
CA MET A 69 -11.52 3.42 3.54
C MET A 69 -12.09 2.19 4.22
N LEU A 70 -11.21 1.26 4.60
CA LEU A 70 -11.50 0.09 5.42
C LEU A 70 -10.74 0.18 6.75
N SER A 71 -11.29 -0.44 7.79
CA SER A 71 -10.53 -0.69 9.01
C SER A 71 -9.39 -1.69 8.75
N PRO A 72 -8.33 -1.68 9.58
CA PRO A 72 -7.28 -2.69 9.49
C PRO A 72 -7.84 -4.13 9.56
N ASN A 73 -8.89 -4.34 10.36
CA ASN A 73 -9.50 -5.66 10.52
C ASN A 73 -10.40 -6.04 9.33
N GLU A 74 -11.08 -5.10 8.68
CA GLU A 74 -11.78 -5.37 7.41
C GLU A 74 -10.80 -5.83 6.31
N VAL A 75 -9.57 -5.30 6.30
CA VAL A 75 -8.52 -5.79 5.40
C VAL A 75 -8.09 -7.22 5.75
N ARG A 76 -7.86 -7.51 7.05
CA ARG A 76 -7.52 -8.87 7.54
C ARG A 76 -8.62 -9.89 7.26
N ASP A 77 -9.88 -9.46 7.34
CA ASP A 77 -11.06 -10.26 7.04
C ASP A 77 -11.27 -10.50 5.54
N GLY A 78 -10.35 -10.03 4.69
CA GLY A 78 -10.39 -10.28 3.26
C GLY A 78 -11.36 -9.35 2.53
N GLY A 79 -11.47 -8.09 2.97
CA GLY A 79 -12.24 -7.04 2.30
C GLY A 79 -11.76 -6.72 0.87
N ILE A 80 -10.65 -7.29 0.42
CA ILE A 80 -10.12 -7.15 -0.94
C ILE A 80 -9.96 -8.52 -1.58
N HIS A 81 -10.58 -8.71 -2.73
CA HIS A 81 -10.28 -9.81 -3.64
C HIS A 81 -9.56 -9.25 -4.87
N ALA A 82 -8.29 -9.60 -5.02
CA ALA A 82 -7.43 -9.02 -6.03
C ALA A 82 -7.50 -9.81 -7.35
N LEU A 83 -7.72 -9.10 -8.46
CA LEU A 83 -7.62 -9.63 -9.83
C LEU A 83 -6.36 -9.11 -10.53
N THR A 84 -5.30 -8.88 -9.76
CA THR A 84 -4.06 -8.19 -10.13
C THR A 84 -3.59 -8.42 -11.56
N CYS A 85 -3.27 -7.32 -12.26
CA CYS A 85 -2.66 -7.39 -13.58
C CYS A 85 -1.47 -6.44 -13.69
N ILE A 86 -0.30 -6.97 -13.35
CA ILE A 86 1.03 -6.38 -13.58
C ILE A 86 2.09 -7.50 -13.66
N GLY A 87 3.38 -7.16 -13.79
CA GLY A 87 4.51 -8.10 -13.79
C GLY A 87 4.47 -9.03 -12.56
N PRO A 88 4.66 -10.35 -12.72
CA PRO A 88 4.43 -11.33 -11.66
C PRO A 88 5.06 -11.00 -10.31
N ALA A 89 6.29 -10.47 -10.27
CA ALA A 89 7.01 -10.17 -9.04
C ALA A 89 6.34 -9.10 -8.18
N THR A 90 5.64 -8.15 -8.81
CA THR A 90 4.96 -7.04 -8.11
C THR A 90 3.47 -7.31 -7.86
N LYS A 91 2.98 -8.50 -8.21
CA LYS A 91 1.56 -8.86 -8.05
C LYS A 91 1.19 -9.10 -6.59
N GLU A 92 0.41 -8.18 -6.03
CA GLU A 92 -0.21 -8.33 -4.73
C GLU A 92 -1.49 -9.16 -4.80
N MET A 93 -1.36 -10.49 -4.81
CA MET A 93 -2.53 -11.38 -4.82
C MET A 93 -3.46 -11.20 -3.60
N THR A 94 -4.69 -11.69 -3.66
CA THR A 94 -5.65 -11.67 -2.52
C THR A 94 -5.02 -12.12 -1.20
N ARG A 95 -4.14 -13.13 -1.28
CA ARG A 95 -3.39 -13.62 -0.12
C ARG A 95 -2.45 -12.60 0.52
N HIS A 96 -1.90 -11.71 -0.29
CA HIS A 96 -1.06 -10.62 0.17
C HIS A 96 -1.89 -9.57 0.92
N TYR A 97 -3.02 -9.14 0.35
CA TYR A 97 -3.88 -8.12 0.98
C TYR A 97 -4.39 -8.53 2.37
N PHE A 98 -4.90 -9.75 2.56
CA PHE A 98 -5.36 -10.17 3.89
C PHE A 98 -4.22 -10.41 4.89
N ARG A 99 -2.95 -10.38 4.43
CA ARG A 99 -1.73 -10.51 5.24
C ARG A 99 -0.80 -9.31 5.03
N GLU A 100 -1.37 -8.15 4.75
CA GLU A 100 -0.65 -6.96 4.32
C GLU A 100 0.40 -6.55 5.37
N PRO A 101 1.72 -6.65 5.07
CA PRO A 101 2.76 -6.41 6.08
C PRO A 101 2.73 -5.00 6.67
N LEU A 102 2.31 -3.99 5.88
CA LEU A 102 2.15 -2.62 6.41
C LEU A 102 0.98 -2.51 7.38
N VAL A 103 -0.12 -3.21 7.14
CA VAL A 103 -1.27 -3.23 8.06
C VAL A 103 -0.87 -3.87 9.39
N GLU A 104 -0.16 -5.00 9.33
CA GLU A 104 0.30 -5.67 10.55
C GLU A 104 1.31 -4.83 11.33
N ALA A 105 2.32 -4.28 10.65
CA ALA A 105 3.34 -3.49 11.30
C ALA A 105 2.79 -2.16 11.87
N LEU A 106 1.90 -1.46 11.15
CA LEU A 106 1.28 -0.23 11.64
C LEU A 106 0.27 -0.49 12.77
N SER A 107 -0.47 -1.60 12.73
CA SER A 107 -1.41 -1.95 13.81
C SER A 107 -0.69 -2.32 15.11
N GLY A 108 0.49 -2.93 15.00
CA GLY A 108 1.34 -3.29 16.14
C GLY A 108 2.27 -2.17 16.62
N ASP A 109 2.28 -1.00 15.95
CA ASP A 109 3.19 0.08 16.29
C ASP A 109 2.76 0.79 17.60
N GLU A 110 3.71 1.01 18.50
CA GLU A 110 3.45 1.62 19.81
C GLU A 110 3.47 3.15 19.78
N GLU A 111 3.95 3.77 18.70
CA GLU A 111 4.12 5.22 18.58
C GLU A 111 3.08 5.86 17.65
N LEU A 112 2.60 5.13 16.64
CA LEU A 112 1.61 5.59 15.67
C LEU A 112 0.22 5.01 15.94
N ASN A 113 -0.80 5.66 15.39
CA ASN A 113 -2.18 5.20 15.40
C ASN A 113 -2.68 5.03 13.96
N LEU A 114 -2.81 3.79 13.50
CA LEU A 114 -3.38 3.50 12.18
C LEU A 114 -4.88 3.81 12.18
N ALA A 115 -5.26 4.93 11.57
CA ALA A 115 -6.65 5.36 11.46
C ALA A 115 -7.47 4.48 10.50
N GLY A 116 -6.82 3.92 9.49
CA GLY A 116 -7.39 2.94 8.56
C GLY A 116 -6.59 2.83 7.27
N VAL A 117 -7.10 2.01 6.36
CA VAL A 117 -6.48 1.70 5.07
C VAL A 117 -7.38 2.24 3.96
N ILE A 118 -6.84 3.12 3.14
CA ILE A 118 -7.55 3.76 2.03
C ILE A 118 -7.12 3.09 0.73
N PHE A 119 -8.07 2.47 0.05
CA PHE A 119 -7.89 1.93 -1.29
C PHE A 119 -8.32 2.98 -2.30
N VAL A 120 -7.46 3.30 -3.26
CA VAL A 120 -7.74 4.24 -4.34
C VAL A 120 -7.41 3.58 -5.67
N GLY A 121 -8.28 3.72 -6.65
CA GLY A 121 -8.03 3.12 -7.96
C GLY A 121 -7.02 3.89 -8.79
N SER A 122 -6.39 3.18 -9.72
CA SER A 122 -5.60 3.75 -10.82
C SER A 122 -6.42 3.75 -12.11
N PRO A 123 -7.11 4.87 -12.46
CA PRO A 123 -7.90 4.95 -13.68
C PRO A 123 -7.01 4.94 -14.92
N GLN A 124 -7.55 4.55 -16.06
CA GLN A 124 -6.78 4.62 -17.32
C GLN A 124 -6.81 6.03 -17.93
N VAL A 125 -7.88 6.80 -17.72
CA VAL A 125 -8.08 8.13 -18.31
C VAL A 125 -7.41 9.20 -17.45
N ASN A 126 -6.58 10.05 -18.06
CA ASN A 126 -5.77 11.05 -17.35
C ASN A 126 -6.60 12.04 -16.51
N ASP A 127 -7.75 12.49 -17.00
CA ASP A 127 -8.61 13.42 -16.25
C ASP A 127 -9.15 12.76 -14.97
N GLU A 128 -9.46 11.46 -15.05
CA GLU A 128 -9.89 10.67 -13.89
C GLU A 128 -8.75 10.49 -12.89
N LYS A 129 -7.50 10.26 -13.34
CA LYS A 129 -6.31 10.18 -12.46
C LYS A 129 -6.17 11.42 -11.57
N THR A 130 -6.39 12.59 -12.17
CA THR A 130 -6.34 13.87 -11.47
C THR A 130 -7.48 13.98 -10.46
N PHE A 131 -8.71 13.68 -10.90
CA PHE A 131 -9.89 13.72 -10.05
C PHE A 131 -9.77 12.81 -8.81
N VAL A 132 -9.41 11.53 -8.98
CA VAL A 132 -9.30 10.58 -7.87
C VAL A 132 -8.20 10.98 -6.89
N SER A 133 -7.08 11.50 -7.40
CA SER A 133 -5.98 12.00 -6.57
C SER A 133 -6.40 13.23 -5.74
N GLU A 134 -7.16 14.15 -6.32
CA GLU A 134 -7.68 15.31 -5.61
C GLU A 134 -8.69 14.92 -4.52
N ARG A 135 -9.57 13.94 -4.80
CA ARG A 135 -10.49 13.38 -3.80
C ARG A 135 -9.72 12.76 -2.64
N LEU A 136 -8.67 11.99 -2.92
CA LEU A 136 -7.78 11.44 -1.91
C LEU A 136 -7.18 12.55 -1.05
N GLY A 137 -6.59 13.58 -1.66
CA GLY A 137 -6.03 14.72 -0.93
C GLY A 137 -7.05 15.38 0.01
N ALA A 138 -8.28 15.61 -0.45
CA ALA A 138 -9.35 16.19 0.37
C ALA A 138 -9.75 15.28 1.54
N TRP A 139 -9.79 13.96 1.34
CA TRP A 139 -10.02 13.00 2.42
C TRP A 139 -8.93 13.04 3.48
N ILE A 140 -7.66 13.01 3.05
CA ILE A 140 -6.52 13.03 3.97
C ILE A 140 -6.52 14.31 4.82
N GLU A 141 -6.81 15.47 4.22
CA GLU A 141 -6.98 16.74 4.93
C GLU A 141 -8.12 16.69 5.95
N SER A 142 -9.27 16.14 5.56
CA SER A 142 -10.47 16.07 6.40
C SER A 142 -10.32 15.09 7.57
N LEU A 143 -9.53 14.03 7.39
CA LEU A 143 -9.22 13.05 8.44
C LEU A 143 -8.23 13.61 9.49
N ASP A 144 -7.59 14.75 9.20
CA ASP A 144 -6.64 15.41 10.10
C ASP A 144 -5.54 14.43 10.56
N VAL A 145 -4.88 13.81 9.59
CA VAL A 145 -3.82 12.82 9.85
C VAL A 145 -2.45 13.50 9.96
N ALA A 146 -1.60 12.95 10.81
CA ALA A 146 -0.23 13.42 11.05
C ALA A 146 0.78 12.88 10.02
N GLY A 147 0.41 11.85 9.26
CA GLY A 147 1.27 11.26 8.24
C GLY A 147 0.58 10.19 7.41
N ALA A 148 1.19 9.84 6.27
CA ALA A 148 0.65 8.88 5.33
C ALA A 148 1.74 7.99 4.71
N ILE A 149 1.42 6.73 4.48
CA ILE A 149 2.21 5.83 3.62
C ILE A 149 1.39 5.57 2.37
N VAL A 150 1.95 5.82 1.20
CA VAL A 150 1.32 5.49 -0.09
C VAL A 150 2.06 4.31 -0.69
N THR A 151 1.33 3.30 -1.16
CA THR A 151 1.86 2.21 -1.95
C THR A 151 1.17 2.18 -3.31
N THR A 152 1.81 1.56 -4.29
CA THR A 152 1.15 1.19 -5.54
C THR A 152 1.48 -0.24 -5.87
N GLU A 153 0.48 -0.98 -6.35
CA GLU A 153 0.78 -2.20 -7.10
C GLU A 153 1.31 -1.82 -8.49
N GLY A 154 2.33 -2.54 -8.93
CA GLY A 154 2.96 -2.33 -10.23
C GLY A 154 3.84 -1.10 -10.40
N PHE A 155 4.11 -0.76 -11.66
CA PHE A 155 5.11 0.23 -12.07
C PHE A 155 4.80 0.79 -13.47
N GLY A 156 5.46 1.89 -13.86
CA GLY A 156 5.23 2.53 -15.15
C GLY A 156 4.02 3.46 -15.09
N ASN A 157 2.91 3.13 -15.74
CA ASN A 157 1.73 4.02 -15.77
C ASN A 157 1.14 4.27 -14.38
N ASN A 158 1.15 3.26 -13.50
CA ASN A 158 0.71 3.39 -12.10
C ASN A 158 1.52 4.43 -11.32
N HIS A 159 2.80 4.61 -11.66
CA HIS A 159 3.62 5.63 -10.99
C HIS A 159 3.10 7.05 -11.20
N ILE A 160 2.31 7.30 -12.25
CA ILE A 160 1.67 8.60 -12.48
C ILE A 160 0.65 8.89 -11.38
N ASP A 161 -0.22 7.94 -11.08
CA ASP A 161 -1.23 8.05 -10.01
C ASP A 161 -0.54 8.11 -8.64
N PHE A 162 0.40 7.21 -8.41
CA PHE A 162 1.16 7.09 -7.16
C PHE A 162 1.86 8.40 -6.77
N ILE A 163 2.56 9.01 -7.72
CA ILE A 163 3.24 10.30 -7.51
C ILE A 163 2.22 11.44 -7.39
N SER A 164 1.09 11.37 -8.10
CA SER A 164 0.00 12.34 -7.96
C SER A 164 -0.61 12.28 -6.54
N HIS A 165 -0.85 11.09 -6.00
CA HIS A 165 -1.32 10.87 -4.63
C HIS A 165 -0.34 11.46 -3.60
N ILE A 166 0.95 11.14 -3.71
CA ILE A 166 2.02 11.71 -2.88
C ILE A 166 2.03 13.23 -2.97
N THR A 167 1.86 13.78 -4.17
CA THR A 167 1.84 15.23 -4.40
C THR A 167 0.63 15.90 -3.74
N GLN A 168 -0.56 15.30 -3.84
CA GLN A 168 -1.77 15.83 -3.22
C GLN A 168 -1.67 15.86 -1.70
N ILE A 169 -1.09 14.83 -1.10
CA ILE A 169 -0.85 14.76 0.36
C ILE A 169 0.22 15.79 0.77
N GLY A 170 1.37 15.80 0.09
CA GLY A 170 2.48 16.70 0.42
C GLY A 170 2.14 18.18 0.26
N ARG A 171 1.33 18.56 -0.74
CA ARG A 171 0.85 19.95 -0.92
C ARG A 171 0.04 20.49 0.26
N ARG A 172 -0.51 19.60 1.09
CA ARG A 172 -1.26 19.94 2.31
C ARG A 172 -0.39 19.96 3.56
N GLY A 173 0.93 19.82 3.41
CA GLY A 173 1.88 19.83 4.52
C GLY A 173 1.90 18.53 5.33
N ILE A 174 1.32 17.45 4.82
CA ILE A 174 1.25 16.17 5.52
C ILE A 174 2.47 15.32 5.13
N PRO A 175 3.29 14.86 6.11
CA PRO A 175 4.39 13.95 5.87
C PRO A 175 3.94 12.68 5.15
N VAL A 176 4.60 12.36 4.03
CA VAL A 176 4.25 11.21 3.19
C VAL A 176 5.49 10.40 2.80
N VAL A 177 5.37 9.07 2.88
CA VAL A 177 6.36 8.10 2.42
C VAL A 177 5.75 7.26 1.31
N GLY A 178 6.46 7.12 0.18
CA GLY A 178 6.07 6.24 -0.90
C GLY A 178 6.75 4.87 -0.79
N VAL A 179 6.03 3.80 -1.14
CA VAL A 179 6.54 2.43 -1.17
C VAL A 179 6.18 1.80 -2.51
N SER A 180 7.17 1.50 -3.34
CA SER A 180 6.93 0.97 -4.68
C SER A 180 8.15 0.22 -5.21
N PHE A 181 7.93 -0.59 -6.26
CA PHE A 181 9.02 -1.11 -7.08
C PHE A 181 9.53 0.00 -8.00
N CYS A 182 10.75 0.46 -7.76
CA CYS A 182 11.36 1.61 -8.45
C CYS A 182 12.82 1.33 -8.92
N ALA A 183 13.18 0.05 -9.06
CA ALA A 183 14.50 -0.39 -9.52
C ALA A 183 14.67 -0.22 -11.05
N TYR A 184 15.66 -0.88 -11.67
CA TYR A 184 16.04 -0.63 -13.06
C TYR A 184 14.91 -0.85 -14.09
N GLN A 185 14.16 -1.96 -14.01
CA GLN A 185 13.07 -2.23 -14.96
C GLN A 185 11.77 -1.46 -14.66
N GLY A 186 11.70 -0.78 -13.51
CA GLY A 186 10.52 -0.06 -13.04
C GLY A 186 10.85 1.34 -12.53
N GLN A 187 11.81 2.04 -13.13
CA GLN A 187 12.18 3.37 -12.68
C GLN A 187 10.96 4.31 -12.65
N LEU A 188 10.90 5.18 -11.65
CA LEU A 188 9.85 6.19 -11.56
C LEU A 188 9.83 7.03 -12.84
N VAL A 189 8.70 6.97 -13.55
CA VAL A 189 8.52 7.69 -14.83
C VAL A 189 8.18 9.16 -14.65
N VAL A 190 7.72 9.54 -13.45
CA VAL A 190 7.41 10.92 -13.07
C VAL A 190 7.96 11.21 -11.67
N GLY A 191 8.26 12.48 -11.40
CA GLY A 191 8.82 12.92 -10.12
C GLY A 191 7.96 13.99 -9.46
N SER A 192 8.12 14.14 -8.15
CA SER A 192 7.53 15.20 -7.35
C SER A 192 8.50 15.62 -6.25
N ARG A 193 8.51 16.91 -5.90
CA ARG A 193 9.31 17.41 -4.76
C ARG A 193 8.88 16.81 -3.42
N TYR A 194 7.70 16.19 -3.36
CA TYR A 194 7.16 15.52 -2.18
C TYR A 194 7.46 14.00 -2.15
N ALA A 195 8.05 13.47 -3.22
CA ALA A 195 8.51 12.08 -3.33
C ALA A 195 10.00 11.96 -2.95
N ASP A 196 10.39 12.67 -1.89
CA ASP A 196 11.73 12.68 -1.28
C ASP A 196 11.96 11.48 -0.34
N ALA A 197 10.89 10.87 0.18
CA ALA A 197 10.95 9.72 1.07
C ALA A 197 10.33 8.48 0.39
N MET A 198 11.19 7.57 -0.09
CA MET A 198 10.80 6.42 -0.90
C MET A 198 11.43 5.12 -0.37
N VAL A 199 10.62 4.06 -0.25
CA VAL A 199 11.05 2.69 0.06
C VAL A 199 10.94 1.82 -1.18
N GLU A 200 12.09 1.27 -1.59
CA GLU A 200 12.21 0.37 -2.72
C GLU A 200 11.80 -1.06 -2.37
N LEU A 201 11.03 -1.68 -3.27
CA LEU A 201 10.50 -3.04 -3.14
C LEU A 201 11.20 -4.10 -3.99
N ASN A 202 12.15 -3.77 -4.86
CA ASN A 202 12.87 -4.77 -5.63
C ASN A 202 13.63 -5.77 -4.74
N LYS A 203 13.42 -7.07 -4.98
CA LYS A 203 14.17 -8.18 -4.35
C LYS A 203 15.09 -8.92 -5.34
N ASP A 204 15.04 -8.54 -6.62
CA ASP A 204 15.93 -9.10 -7.62
C ASP A 204 17.33 -8.48 -7.52
N ARG A 205 18.38 -9.28 -7.72
CA ARG A 205 19.76 -8.80 -7.55
C ARG A 205 20.17 -7.76 -8.58
N ASP A 206 19.60 -7.85 -9.77
CA ASP A 206 19.95 -7.04 -10.92
C ASP A 206 18.93 -5.89 -11.12
N GLY A 207 17.92 -5.79 -10.26
CA GLY A 207 16.92 -4.73 -10.29
C GLY A 207 15.81 -4.92 -11.32
N PHE A 208 15.57 -6.18 -11.73
CA PHE A 208 14.58 -6.52 -12.75
C PHE A 208 13.30 -7.13 -12.17
N GLU A 209 12.23 -7.05 -12.94
CA GLU A 209 11.01 -7.80 -12.68
C GLU A 209 11.27 -9.25 -13.10
N ASN A 210 11.58 -10.10 -12.12
CA ASN A 210 12.13 -11.45 -12.36
C ASN A 210 11.07 -12.52 -12.67
N GLU A 211 9.81 -12.12 -12.89
CA GLU A 211 8.68 -13.00 -13.21
C GLU A 211 8.36 -14.04 -12.11
N VAL A 212 9.00 -13.96 -10.94
CA VAL A 212 8.70 -14.82 -9.79
C VAL A 212 7.54 -14.21 -9.02
N ALA A 213 6.37 -14.84 -9.11
CA ALA A 213 5.12 -14.35 -8.51
C ALA A 213 5.30 -13.85 -7.06
N GLY A 214 5.04 -12.56 -6.84
CA GLY A 214 5.08 -11.90 -5.54
C GLY A 214 6.47 -11.69 -4.93
N CYS A 215 7.56 -11.92 -5.68
CA CYS A 215 8.94 -11.77 -5.17
C CYS A 215 9.25 -10.35 -4.69
N SER A 216 8.72 -9.34 -5.39
CA SER A 216 8.90 -7.92 -5.11
C SER A 216 7.66 -7.29 -4.43
N CYS A 217 6.77 -8.10 -3.87
CA CYS A 217 5.73 -7.56 -2.99
C CYS A 217 6.33 -7.05 -1.68
N ILE A 218 5.53 -6.27 -0.95
CA ILE A 218 5.89 -5.75 0.37
C ILE A 218 6.17 -6.93 1.32
N CYS A 219 7.20 -6.80 2.14
CA CYS A 219 7.51 -7.74 3.21
C CYS A 219 7.69 -6.98 4.54
N GLY A 220 7.82 -7.72 5.65
CA GLY A 220 7.98 -7.10 6.98
C GLY A 220 9.15 -6.13 7.06
N LYS A 221 10.28 -6.42 6.38
CA LYS A 221 11.42 -5.50 6.36
C LYS A 221 11.12 -4.20 5.62
N ASP A 222 10.31 -4.24 4.57
CA ASP A 222 9.87 -3.05 3.84
C ASP A 222 8.93 -2.21 4.70
N ALA A 223 7.99 -2.86 5.39
CA ALA A 223 7.03 -2.20 6.27
C ALA A 223 7.74 -1.47 7.43
N LEU A 224 8.69 -2.13 8.10
CA LEU A 224 9.47 -1.51 9.18
C LEU A 224 10.29 -0.31 8.68
N ARG A 225 10.90 -0.42 7.49
CA ARG A 225 11.61 0.70 6.85
C ARG A 225 10.67 1.88 6.56
N ALA A 226 9.49 1.60 6.00
CA ALA A 226 8.51 2.63 5.66
C ALA A 226 7.98 3.36 6.91
N ILE A 227 7.67 2.60 7.97
CA ILE A 227 7.22 3.16 9.25
C ILE A 227 8.32 4.02 9.88
N GLN A 228 9.55 3.53 9.96
CA GLN A 228 10.65 4.32 10.52
C GLN A 228 10.92 5.58 9.69
N MET A 229 10.88 5.46 8.36
CA MET A 229 11.04 6.60 7.46
C MET A 229 9.94 7.64 7.67
N LEU A 230 8.70 7.23 7.88
CA LEU A 230 7.58 8.13 8.17
C LEU A 230 7.80 8.86 9.51
N LYS A 231 8.18 8.13 10.58
CA LYS A 231 8.49 8.72 11.89
C LYS A 231 9.58 9.79 11.78
N ASN A 232 10.69 9.46 11.11
CA ASN A 232 11.79 10.40 10.89
C ASN A 232 11.33 11.66 10.14
N LYS A 233 10.51 11.49 9.09
CA LYS A 233 9.98 12.60 8.32
C LYS A 233 9.04 13.48 9.13
N MET A 234 8.18 12.88 9.95
CA MET A 234 7.29 13.60 10.89
C MET A 234 8.08 14.38 11.95
N MET A 235 9.24 13.88 12.36
CA MET A 235 10.17 14.57 13.27
C MET A 235 11.02 15.66 12.60
N GLY A 236 10.91 15.84 11.27
CA GLY A 236 11.70 16.82 10.52
C GLY A 236 13.16 16.45 10.33
N VAL A 237 13.49 15.15 10.41
CA VAL A 237 14.84 14.65 10.09
C VAL A 237 15.15 14.94 8.62
N GLU A 238 16.35 15.48 8.36
CA GLU A 238 16.80 15.79 7.00
C GLU A 238 16.83 14.53 6.12
N ILE A 239 16.23 14.62 4.94
CA ILE A 239 16.23 13.56 3.93
C ILE A 239 17.19 13.96 2.81
N LEU A 240 18.26 13.17 2.68
CA LEU A 240 19.27 13.41 1.66
C LEU A 240 18.75 13.03 0.27
N PRO A 241 19.17 13.73 -0.80
CA PRO A 241 18.82 13.36 -2.17
C PRO A 241 19.23 11.92 -2.50
N ALA A 242 18.37 11.21 -3.23
CA ALA A 242 18.68 9.88 -3.74
C ALA A 242 19.80 9.93 -4.78
N ALA A 243 20.59 8.84 -4.86
CA ALA A 243 21.55 8.68 -5.93
C ALA A 243 20.84 8.53 -7.29
N PRO A 244 21.45 8.96 -8.41
CA PRO A 244 20.82 8.88 -9.73
C PRO A 244 20.54 7.45 -10.23
N LYS A 245 21.20 6.45 -9.65
CA LYS A 245 21.06 5.04 -10.02
C LYS A 245 20.62 4.24 -8.81
N TRP A 246 19.76 3.26 -9.06
CA TRP A 246 19.39 2.27 -8.07
C TRP A 246 20.63 1.47 -7.62
N SER A 247 20.67 1.14 -6.32
CA SER A 247 21.69 0.29 -5.73
C SER A 247 21.12 -0.49 -4.54
N GLN A 248 21.31 -1.80 -4.55
CA GLN A 248 20.97 -2.69 -3.43
C GLN A 248 21.67 -2.28 -2.13
N GLU A 249 22.86 -1.66 -2.20
CA GLU A 249 23.63 -1.25 -1.01
C GLU A 249 22.88 -0.24 -0.14
N VAL A 250 22.03 0.61 -0.74
CA VAL A 250 21.20 1.57 0.00
C VAL A 250 20.19 0.83 0.87
N ILE A 251 19.54 -0.20 0.31
CA ILE A 251 18.58 -1.05 1.00
C ILE A 251 19.28 -1.80 2.14
N ASP A 252 20.42 -2.42 1.85
CA ASP A 252 21.18 -3.21 2.82
C ASP A 252 21.70 -2.35 3.99
N ARG A 253 22.14 -1.13 3.70
CA ARG A 253 22.53 -0.17 4.73
C ARG A 253 21.35 0.24 5.61
N ASN A 254 20.19 0.51 5.01
CA ASN A 254 18.98 0.84 5.76
C ASN A 254 18.52 -0.34 6.64
N ASN A 255 18.60 -1.58 6.14
CA ASN A 255 18.31 -2.77 6.94
C ASN A 255 19.26 -2.88 8.15
N ARG A 256 20.57 -2.67 7.95
CA ARG A 256 21.55 -2.69 9.05
C ARG A 256 21.25 -1.61 10.11
N LEU A 257 20.83 -0.41 9.71
CA LEU A 257 20.47 0.67 10.64
C LEU A 257 19.27 0.29 11.53
N LEU A 258 18.38 -0.56 11.04
CA LEU A 258 17.19 -1.03 11.75
C LEU A 258 17.36 -2.41 12.41
N GLY A 259 18.54 -3.04 12.28
CA GLY A 259 18.80 -4.39 12.81
C GLY A 259 18.01 -5.50 12.12
N LEU A 260 17.70 -5.34 10.82
CA LEU A 260 16.88 -6.28 10.01
C LEU A 260 17.70 -7.30 9.21
#